data_AF-A0A383AX17-F1
#
_entry.id   AF-A0A383AX17-F1
#
_cell.length_a   1.000
_cell.length_b   1.000
_cell.length_c   1.000
_cell.angle_alpha   90.00
_cell.angle_beta   90.00
_cell.angle_gamma   90.00
#
_symmetry.space_group_name_H-M   'P 1'
#
loop_
_entity.id
_entity.type
_entity.pdbx_description
1 polymer ?
#
loop_
_entity_poly.entity_id
_entity_poly.type
_entity_poly.pdbx_seq_one_letter_code
_entity_poly.pdbx_strand_id
1 'polypeptide(L)'
;PPRSVAVMASDKKESDLYDKVRDWVASSDGLRCDETWVNAGLQEARPDVTGLRHAGGRLRGDFELITIEVKKSSGQFLTSAGQAAAYGVYADRAYLCCPQGDKPFDEDNIDIASHLGIGLIEIGKHQEIERVLAAPLSRPIPRKRQELLENLGFSVCQICGIPYPRSGDSEDRKSWKGLKRGSTNAISDAVKGKMGYVWWLWNWSKDSDRLTADGLSYDRRYLCRDCVSGLFWDLGPPEDDED
;
A
#
# COMPACT_ATOMS: atom_id res chain seq x y z
N PRO A 1 55.23 4.06 18.67
CA PRO A 1 53.95 3.70 19.34
C PRO A 1 53.20 4.94 19.87
N PRO A 2 51.86 4.97 19.90
CA PRO A 2 50.87 4.22 19.11
C PRO A 2 50.03 5.15 18.18
N ARG A 3 49.40 4.51 17.18
CA ARG A 3 48.34 5.04 16.31
C ARG A 3 47.12 5.42 17.16
N SER A 4 46.52 6.59 16.95
CA SER A 4 45.18 6.88 17.49
C SER A 4 44.17 7.09 16.36
N VAL A 5 43.44 6.02 16.11
CA VAL A 5 41.99 5.96 15.86
C VAL A 5 41.45 6.91 14.78
N ALA A 6 41.51 6.43 13.54
CA ALA A 6 40.49 6.78 12.56
C ALA A 6 39.14 6.33 13.11
N VAL A 7 38.25 7.29 13.35
CA VAL A 7 36.84 7.08 13.65
C VAL A 7 36.24 6.30 12.49
N MET A 8 35.97 5.00 12.69
CA MET A 8 35.14 4.23 11.78
C MET A 8 33.71 4.77 11.92
N ALA A 9 33.38 5.80 11.13
CA ALA A 9 32.00 6.12 10.82
C ALA A 9 31.38 4.88 10.20
N SER A 10 30.28 4.37 10.75
CA SER A 10 29.65 3.17 10.21
C SER A 10 29.09 3.47 8.81
N ASP A 11 29.65 2.85 7.79
CA ASP A 11 29.26 2.92 6.36
C ASP A 11 27.86 2.34 6.05
N LYS A 12 27.00 2.10 7.05
CA LYS A 12 25.67 1.53 6.82
C LYS A 12 24.80 2.51 6.04
N LYS A 13 24.20 2.06 4.94
CA LYS A 13 23.25 2.81 4.13
C LYS A 13 21.86 2.73 4.77
N GLU A 14 21.02 3.73 4.46
CA GLU A 14 19.65 3.80 5.02
C GLU A 14 18.82 2.63 4.50
N SER A 15 19.05 2.29 3.22
CA SER A 15 18.51 1.12 2.54
C SER A 15 18.77 -0.21 3.23
N ASP A 16 19.81 -0.31 4.05
CA ASP A 16 20.14 -1.54 4.76
C ASP A 16 19.10 -1.86 5.86
N LEU A 17 18.24 -0.89 6.21
CA LEU A 17 17.17 -1.04 7.18
C LEU A 17 15.82 -1.42 6.53
N TYR A 18 15.64 -1.21 5.23
CA TYR A 18 14.33 -1.26 4.59
C TYR A 18 13.69 -2.65 4.65
N ASP A 19 14.42 -3.70 4.26
CA ASP A 19 13.89 -5.07 4.26
C ASP A 19 13.50 -5.51 5.68
N LYS A 20 14.31 -5.16 6.67
CA LYS A 20 14.04 -5.49 8.07
C LYS A 20 12.78 -4.78 8.59
N VAL A 21 12.62 -3.49 8.28
CA VAL A 21 11.41 -2.73 8.63
C VAL A 21 10.20 -3.31 7.89
N ARG A 22 10.33 -3.62 6.60
CA ARG A 22 9.29 -4.26 5.79
C ARG A 22 8.83 -5.58 6.43
N ASP A 23 9.75 -6.45 6.81
CA ASP A 23 9.43 -7.75 7.39
C ASP A 23 8.72 -7.59 8.75
N TRP A 24 9.14 -6.64 9.57
CA TRP A 24 8.42 -6.30 10.81
C TRP A 24 7.01 -5.77 10.53
N VAL A 25 6.82 -4.91 9.51
CA VAL A 25 5.50 -4.38 9.13
C VAL A 25 4.51 -5.49 8.77
N ALA A 26 4.99 -6.56 8.12
CA ALA A 26 4.17 -7.72 7.77
C ALA A 26 3.91 -8.67 8.97
N SER A 27 4.80 -8.68 9.97
CA SER A 27 4.74 -9.61 11.09
C SER A 27 3.50 -9.45 11.99
N SER A 28 3.21 -10.49 12.79
CA SER A 28 2.16 -10.50 13.81
C SER A 28 2.35 -9.48 14.92
N ASP A 29 3.60 -9.12 15.19
CA ASP A 29 4.01 -8.22 16.27
C ASP A 29 4.18 -6.77 15.79
N GLY A 30 4.17 -6.56 14.47
CA GLY A 30 4.18 -5.25 13.84
C GLY A 30 2.80 -4.75 13.45
N LEU A 31 2.66 -4.31 12.20
CA LEU A 31 1.45 -3.66 11.71
C LEU A 31 0.47 -4.62 11.02
N ARG A 32 0.88 -5.87 10.79
CA ARG A 32 0.11 -6.94 10.14
C ARG A 32 -0.36 -6.57 8.74
N CYS A 33 0.52 -5.98 7.94
CA CYS A 33 0.23 -5.76 6.53
C CYS A 33 0.30 -7.09 5.77
N ASP A 34 -0.73 -7.38 4.97
CA ASP A 34 -0.78 -8.57 4.12
C ASP A 34 0.22 -8.48 2.97
N GLU A 35 0.51 -7.26 2.52
CA GLU A 35 1.39 -6.98 1.40
C GLU A 35 2.30 -5.81 1.74
N THR A 36 3.57 -5.91 1.32
CA THR A 36 4.59 -4.89 1.64
C THR A 36 5.57 -4.69 0.49
N TRP A 37 6.14 -3.48 0.41
CA TRP A 37 7.06 -3.07 -0.63
C TRP A 37 8.13 -2.14 -0.08
N VAL A 38 9.27 -2.10 -0.77
CA VAL A 38 10.37 -1.16 -0.53
C VAL A 38 10.43 -0.15 -1.66
N ASN A 39 10.67 1.13 -1.35
CA ASN A 39 10.81 2.22 -2.32
C ASN A 39 9.64 2.33 -3.32
N ALA A 40 8.44 1.96 -2.88
CA ALA A 40 7.24 1.91 -3.71
C ALA A 40 6.24 2.96 -3.28
N GLY A 41 6.15 4.04 -4.07
CA GLY A 41 5.21 5.14 -3.87
C GLY A 41 4.76 5.75 -5.18
N LEU A 42 4.29 6.99 -5.09
CA LEU A 42 3.98 7.79 -6.27
C LEU A 42 5.25 8.40 -6.86
N GLN A 43 5.15 9.00 -8.03
CA GLN A 43 6.30 9.66 -8.65
C GLN A 43 6.76 10.88 -7.83
N GLU A 44 5.81 11.60 -7.23
CA GLU A 44 6.08 12.83 -6.49
C GLU A 44 6.68 12.59 -5.10
N ALA A 45 6.44 11.42 -4.50
CA ALA A 45 6.98 11.04 -3.21
C ALA A 45 7.00 9.52 -3.06
N ARG A 46 8.14 8.97 -2.63
CA ARG A 46 8.35 7.53 -2.46
C ARG A 46 8.78 7.25 -1.03
N PRO A 47 7.91 6.63 -0.22
CA PRO A 47 8.30 6.17 1.11
C PRO A 47 9.27 4.99 0.96
N ASP A 48 10.11 4.83 1.98
CA ASP A 48 11.09 3.75 2.03
C ASP A 48 10.40 2.38 2.14
N VAL A 49 9.32 2.31 2.93
CA VAL A 49 8.49 1.11 3.07
C VAL A 49 7.01 1.46 2.94
N THR A 50 6.29 0.66 2.16
CA THR A 50 4.82 0.74 2.01
C THR A 50 4.22 -0.60 2.41
N GLY A 51 3.09 -0.57 3.11
CA GLY A 51 2.27 -1.72 3.44
C GLY A 51 0.82 -1.54 3.03
N LEU A 52 0.16 -2.64 2.67
CA LEU A 52 -1.27 -2.72 2.48
C LEU A 52 -1.81 -3.74 3.48
N ARG A 53 -2.80 -3.32 4.26
CA ARG A 53 -3.46 -4.14 5.27
C ARG A 53 -4.95 -4.20 5.01
N HIS A 54 -5.54 -5.38 5.08
CA HIS A 54 -6.98 -5.57 5.15
C HIS A 54 -7.49 -5.18 6.55
N ALA A 55 -8.19 -4.05 6.64
CA ALA A 55 -8.66 -3.47 7.89
C ALA A 55 -10.05 -3.99 8.24
N GLY A 56 -10.15 -5.26 8.64
CA GLY A 56 -11.36 -5.80 9.29
C GLY A 56 -12.55 -6.01 8.35
N GLY A 57 -12.40 -6.96 7.43
CA GLY A 57 -13.38 -7.32 6.39
C GLY A 57 -14.67 -8.04 6.82
N ARG A 58 -14.94 -8.24 8.12
CA ARG A 58 -16.06 -9.14 8.54
C ARG A 58 -17.43 -8.65 8.07
N LEU A 59 -17.65 -7.33 8.06
CA LEU A 59 -18.94 -6.72 7.69
C LEU A 59 -18.85 -5.82 6.45
N ARG A 60 -17.65 -5.33 6.12
CA ARG A 60 -17.39 -4.46 4.98
C ARG A 60 -15.94 -4.61 4.58
N GLY A 61 -15.68 -4.62 3.28
CA GLY A 61 -14.32 -4.49 2.78
C GLY A 61 -13.74 -3.13 3.16
N ASP A 62 -12.70 -3.15 3.99
CA ASP A 62 -11.89 -1.97 4.28
C ASP A 62 -10.41 -2.36 4.31
N PHE A 63 -9.56 -1.37 4.05
CA PHE A 63 -8.12 -1.55 3.95
C PHE A 63 -7.41 -0.27 4.36
N GLU A 64 -6.14 -0.42 4.73
CA GLU A 64 -5.25 0.69 5.04
C GLU A 64 -3.98 0.58 4.21
N LEU A 65 -3.62 1.68 3.55
CA LEU A 65 -2.29 1.93 3.02
C LEU A 65 -1.45 2.58 4.12
N ILE A 66 -0.33 1.96 4.43
CA ILE A 66 0.60 2.39 5.47
C ILE A 66 1.93 2.74 4.81
N THR A 67 2.52 3.86 5.19
CA THR A 67 3.83 4.29 4.69
C THR A 67 4.78 4.57 5.83
N ILE A 68 6.06 4.27 5.63
CA ILE A 68 7.10 4.46 6.63
C ILE A 68 8.29 5.15 5.98
N GLU A 69 8.67 6.28 6.56
CA GLU A 69 9.97 6.92 6.32
C GLU A 69 10.99 6.31 7.27
N VAL A 70 12.09 5.78 6.77
CA VAL A 70 13.14 5.14 7.55
C VAL A 70 14.37 6.03 7.52
N LYS A 71 14.86 6.45 8.69
CA LYS A 71 16.08 7.24 8.81
C LYS A 71 17.14 6.51 9.60
N LYS A 72 18.40 6.86 9.38
CA LYS A 72 19.53 6.31 10.16
C LYS A 72 19.63 6.83 11.60
N SER A 73 19.02 7.98 11.90
CA SER A 73 19.01 8.58 13.23
C SER A 73 17.90 9.62 13.36
N SER A 74 17.63 10.01 14.60
CA SER A 74 16.71 11.08 15.00
C SER A 74 17.31 12.49 14.98
N GLY A 75 18.55 12.68 14.50
CA GLY A 75 19.28 13.95 14.61
C GLY A 75 18.63 15.14 13.88
N GLN A 76 17.77 14.89 12.89
CA GLN A 76 16.95 15.90 12.20
C GLN A 76 15.46 15.56 12.31
N PHE A 77 15.03 15.23 13.53
CA PHE A 77 13.70 14.67 13.80
C PHE A 77 12.56 15.44 13.12
N LEU A 78 12.46 16.76 13.34
CA LEU A 78 11.37 17.58 12.79
C LEU A 78 11.30 17.52 11.25
N THR A 79 12.45 17.55 10.57
CA THR A 79 12.52 17.44 9.10
C THR A 79 12.04 16.07 8.64
N SER A 80 12.53 15.01 9.26
CA SER A 80 12.15 13.63 8.92
C SER A 80 10.67 13.35 9.23
N ALA A 81 10.16 13.89 10.34
CA ALA A 81 8.75 13.81 10.69
C ALA A 81 7.87 14.55 9.68
N GLY A 82 8.30 15.72 9.20
CA GLY A 82 7.62 16.43 8.12
C GLY A 82 7.58 15.65 6.80
N GLN A 83 8.65 14.93 6.46
CA GLN A 83 8.68 14.02 5.30
C GLN A 83 7.68 12.87 5.46
N ALA A 84 7.68 12.20 6.61
CA ALA A 84 6.71 11.14 6.90
C ALA A 84 5.27 11.66 6.82
N ALA A 85 5.00 12.84 7.40
CA ALA A 85 3.65 13.44 7.42
C ALA A 85 3.12 13.74 6.01
N ALA A 86 3.98 14.11 5.07
CA ALA A 86 3.60 14.37 3.69
C ALA A 86 2.94 13.15 3.01
N TYR A 87 3.27 11.93 3.42
CA TYR A 87 2.66 10.72 2.88
C TYR A 87 1.18 10.55 3.26
N GLY A 88 0.70 11.27 4.28
CA GLY A 88 -0.73 11.34 4.62
C GLY A 88 -1.61 11.86 3.48
N VAL A 89 -1.02 12.46 2.44
CA VAL A 89 -1.71 12.84 1.19
C VAL A 89 -2.28 11.62 0.45
N TYR A 90 -1.70 10.43 0.58
CA TYR A 90 -2.12 9.22 -0.14
C TYR A 90 -2.13 7.92 0.68
N ALA A 91 -1.54 7.92 1.87
CA ALA A 91 -1.54 6.79 2.79
C ALA A 91 -2.50 7.06 3.95
N ASP A 92 -3.18 6.02 4.43
CA ASP A 92 -4.11 6.08 5.58
C ASP A 92 -3.37 6.23 6.91
N ARG A 93 -2.11 5.77 6.98
CA ARG A 93 -1.23 5.96 8.14
C ARG A 93 0.20 6.18 7.68
N ALA A 94 0.89 7.11 8.33
CA ALA A 94 2.30 7.39 8.09
C ALA A 94 3.12 7.27 9.37
N TYR A 95 4.31 6.69 9.27
CA TYR A 95 5.23 6.50 10.39
C TYR A 95 6.62 7.05 10.04
N LEU A 96 7.31 7.55 11.06
CA LEU A 96 8.76 7.71 11.03
C LEU A 96 9.40 6.55 11.81
N CYS A 97 10.39 5.92 11.20
CA CYS A 97 11.17 4.83 11.77
C CYS A 97 12.63 5.26 11.91
N CYS A 98 13.19 5.18 13.11
CA CYS A 98 14.59 5.54 13.37
C CYS A 98 15.24 4.58 14.37
N PRO A 99 16.53 4.24 14.19
CA PRO A 99 17.36 3.71 15.26
C PRO A 99 17.51 4.73 16.39
N GLN A 100 17.29 4.27 17.62
CA GLN A 100 17.41 5.10 18.82
C GLN A 100 18.51 4.61 19.78
N GLY A 101 19.02 3.39 19.60
CA GLY A 101 20.15 2.89 20.38
C GLY A 101 19.85 2.89 21.87
N ASP A 102 20.57 3.72 22.65
CA ASP A 102 20.36 3.88 24.10
C ASP A 102 19.48 5.10 24.45
N LYS A 103 18.96 5.85 23.46
CA LYS A 103 18.15 7.05 23.65
C LYS A 103 16.81 6.93 22.92
N PRO A 104 15.77 6.37 23.55
CA PRO A 104 14.43 6.27 22.98
C PRO A 104 13.87 7.64 22.54
N PHE A 105 12.83 7.63 21.72
CA PHE A 105 12.07 8.87 21.44
C PHE A 105 11.59 9.49 22.76
N ASP A 106 11.85 10.79 22.94
CA ASP A 106 11.43 11.54 24.12
C ASP A 106 10.04 12.16 23.94
N GLU A 107 9.55 12.85 24.99
CA GLU A 107 8.25 13.53 24.97
C GLU A 107 8.16 14.58 23.86
N ASP A 108 9.23 15.35 23.61
CA ASP A 108 9.27 16.34 22.53
C ASP A 108 9.08 15.68 21.15
N ASN A 109 9.72 14.52 20.93
CA ASN A 109 9.55 13.75 19.70
C ASN A 109 8.10 13.26 19.54
N ILE A 110 7.50 12.76 20.62
CA ILE A 110 6.10 12.30 20.64
C ILE A 110 5.13 13.46 20.39
N ASP A 111 5.37 14.63 20.98
CA ASP A 111 4.53 15.82 20.79
C ASP A 111 4.58 16.32 19.36
N ILE A 112 5.78 16.42 18.77
CA ILE A 112 5.95 16.80 17.36
C ILE A 112 5.27 15.76 16.44
N ALA A 113 5.48 14.46 16.67
CA ALA A 113 4.87 13.41 15.85
C ALA A 113 3.34 13.43 15.93
N SER A 114 2.81 13.60 17.14
CA SER A 114 1.37 13.71 17.39
C SER A 114 0.77 14.94 16.72
N HIS A 115 1.45 16.08 16.81
CA HIS A 115 1.05 17.33 16.13
C HIS A 115 1.01 17.17 14.61
N LEU A 116 2.00 16.47 14.04
CA LEU A 116 2.08 16.20 12.60
C LEU A 116 1.17 15.04 12.14
N GLY A 117 0.53 14.32 13.07
CA GLY A 117 -0.36 13.22 12.77
C GLY A 117 0.34 11.97 12.24
N ILE A 118 1.58 11.70 12.69
CA ILE A 118 2.35 10.50 12.33
C ILE A 118 2.57 9.60 13.54
N GLY A 119 2.86 8.33 13.28
CA GLY A 119 3.32 7.39 14.29
C GLY A 119 4.85 7.31 14.35
N LEU A 120 5.34 6.67 15.40
CA LEU A 120 6.77 6.45 15.64
C LEU A 120 7.06 4.97 15.79
N ILE A 121 8.10 4.52 15.09
CA ILE A 121 8.65 3.18 15.16
C ILE A 121 10.12 3.30 15.55
N GLU A 122 10.53 2.56 16.56
CA GLU A 122 11.88 2.55 17.07
C GLU A 122 12.61 1.29 16.61
N ILE A 123 13.86 1.45 16.16
CA ILE A 123 14.80 0.34 16.03
C ILE A 123 15.75 0.40 17.23
N GLY A 124 15.58 -0.53 18.15
CA GLY A 124 16.40 -0.61 19.35
C GLY A 124 17.82 -1.09 19.07
N LYS A 125 18.64 -1.09 20.12
CA LYS A 125 20.08 -1.38 20.04
C LYS A 125 20.39 -2.79 19.56
N HIS A 126 19.56 -3.75 19.96
CA HIS A 126 19.69 -5.16 19.58
C HIS A 126 18.89 -5.49 18.33
N GLN A 127 18.50 -4.47 17.55
CA GLN A 127 17.75 -4.61 16.32
C GLN A 127 16.31 -5.11 16.52
N GLU A 128 15.77 -5.05 17.73
CA GLU A 128 14.34 -5.08 17.99
C GLU A 128 13.65 -3.89 17.31
N ILE A 129 12.43 -4.11 16.82
CA ILE A 129 11.61 -3.05 16.22
C ILE A 129 10.31 -3.00 17.00
N GLU A 130 9.94 -1.81 17.45
CA GLU A 130 8.72 -1.60 18.23
C GLU A 130 7.98 -0.33 17.80
N ARG A 131 6.67 -0.34 18.00
CA ARG A 131 5.82 0.83 17.75
C ARG A 131 5.70 1.63 19.05
N VAL A 132 6.34 2.78 19.09
CA VAL A 132 6.30 3.72 20.21
C VAL A 132 5.02 4.55 20.19
N LEU A 133 4.64 5.05 19.00
CA LEU A 133 3.43 5.86 18.81
C LEU A 133 2.61 5.30 17.65
N ALA A 134 1.33 5.04 17.90
CA ALA A 134 0.41 4.65 16.84
C ALA A 134 0.08 5.85 15.94
N ALA A 135 0.27 5.71 14.63
CA ALA A 135 -0.15 6.76 13.71
C ALA A 135 -1.68 6.87 13.71
N PRO A 136 -2.27 8.07 13.83
CA PRO A 136 -3.70 8.26 13.63
C PRO A 136 -4.11 7.94 12.18
N LEU A 137 -5.42 7.77 11.95
CA LEU A 137 -5.94 7.70 10.59
C LEU A 137 -5.88 9.08 9.94
N SER A 138 -5.24 9.15 8.78
CA SER A 138 -5.25 10.34 7.93
C SER A 138 -6.52 10.39 7.07
N ARG A 139 -6.67 11.48 6.30
CA ARG A 139 -7.69 11.61 5.25
C ARG A 139 -7.00 11.79 3.90
N PRO A 140 -6.53 10.70 3.27
CA PRO A 140 -5.81 10.81 2.01
C PRO A 140 -6.71 11.33 0.91
N ILE A 141 -6.12 12.01 -0.07
CA ILE A 141 -6.82 12.45 -1.28
C ILE A 141 -7.26 11.19 -2.03
N PRO A 142 -8.57 10.94 -2.24
CA PRO A 142 -9.06 9.66 -2.75
C PRO A 142 -8.40 9.23 -4.07
N ARG A 143 -8.19 10.17 -5.00
CA ARG A 143 -7.50 9.92 -6.26
C ARG A 143 -6.05 9.47 -6.05
N LYS A 144 -5.31 10.13 -5.16
CA LYS A 144 -3.89 9.81 -4.90
C LYS A 144 -3.73 8.48 -4.18
N ARG A 145 -4.61 8.16 -3.24
CA ARG A 145 -4.71 6.83 -2.62
C ARG A 145 -4.95 5.73 -3.66
N GLN A 146 -5.87 5.96 -4.60
CA GLN A 146 -6.15 5.03 -5.68
C GLN A 146 -4.98 4.88 -6.67
N GLU A 147 -4.29 5.97 -7.01
CA GLU A 147 -3.08 5.96 -7.83
C GLU A 147 -1.98 5.11 -7.20
N LEU A 148 -1.80 5.20 -5.87
CA LEU A 148 -0.83 4.36 -5.17
C LEU A 148 -1.19 2.88 -5.30
N LEU A 149 -2.45 2.50 -5.05
CA LEU A 149 -2.89 1.11 -5.24
C LEU A 149 -2.65 0.61 -6.66
N GLU A 150 -3.00 1.39 -7.68
CA GLU A 150 -2.76 0.99 -9.08
C GLU A 150 -1.27 0.83 -9.38
N ASN A 151 -0.43 1.72 -8.83
CA ASN A 151 1.03 1.65 -8.91
C ASN A 151 1.63 0.45 -8.17
N LEU A 152 0.96 -0.08 -7.15
CA LEU A 152 1.33 -1.31 -6.45
C LEU A 152 0.79 -2.58 -7.15
N GLY A 153 0.01 -2.42 -8.23
CA GLY A 153 -0.57 -3.55 -8.97
C GLY A 153 -1.95 -3.97 -8.47
N PHE A 154 -2.60 -3.17 -7.61
CA PHE A 154 -3.91 -3.46 -7.05
C PHE A 154 -5.02 -2.67 -7.75
N SER A 155 -6.24 -3.16 -7.63
CA SER A 155 -7.46 -2.48 -8.05
C SER A 155 -8.51 -2.62 -6.96
N VAL A 156 -9.45 -1.69 -6.87
CA VAL A 156 -10.50 -1.73 -5.85
C VAL A 156 -11.80 -2.21 -6.48
N CYS A 157 -12.33 -3.31 -5.96
CA CYS A 157 -13.59 -3.87 -6.43
C CYS A 157 -14.74 -2.89 -6.15
N GLN A 158 -15.56 -2.61 -7.17
CA GLN A 158 -16.67 -1.67 -7.04
C GLN A 158 -17.83 -2.18 -6.18
N ILE A 159 -17.91 -3.49 -5.97
CA ILE A 159 -18.98 -4.10 -5.18
C ILE A 159 -18.56 -4.22 -3.72
N CYS A 160 -17.49 -4.96 -3.43
CA CYS A 160 -17.09 -5.21 -2.04
C CYS A 160 -16.16 -4.14 -1.44
N GLY A 161 -15.59 -3.25 -2.26
CA GLY A 161 -14.65 -2.21 -1.81
C GLY A 161 -13.26 -2.75 -1.42
N ILE A 162 -13.01 -4.05 -1.59
CA ILE A 162 -11.75 -4.69 -1.23
C ILE A 162 -10.71 -4.48 -2.34
N PRO A 163 -9.47 -4.07 -2.01
CA PRO A 163 -8.38 -4.05 -2.96
C PRO A 163 -7.94 -5.49 -3.28
N TYR A 164 -7.69 -5.77 -4.54
CA TYR A 164 -7.25 -7.09 -5.00
C TYR A 164 -6.18 -6.92 -6.08
N PRO A 165 -5.25 -7.88 -6.20
CA PRO A 165 -4.17 -7.78 -7.18
C PRO A 165 -4.72 -7.97 -8.60
N ARG A 166 -4.17 -7.22 -9.58
CA ARG A 166 -4.55 -7.35 -11.00
C ARG A 166 -4.02 -8.62 -11.65
N SER A 167 -3.00 -9.21 -11.05
CA SER A 167 -2.39 -10.48 -11.45
C SER A 167 -2.32 -11.42 -10.26
N GLY A 168 -2.51 -12.72 -10.49
CA GLY A 168 -2.21 -13.74 -9.48
C GLY A 168 -0.71 -13.99 -9.30
N ASP A 169 0.11 -13.46 -10.22
CA ASP A 169 1.57 -13.51 -10.15
C ASP A 169 2.10 -12.33 -9.33
N SER A 170 2.74 -12.62 -8.20
CA SER A 170 3.29 -11.62 -7.29
C SER A 170 4.55 -10.93 -7.84
N GLU A 171 5.21 -11.49 -8.85
CA GLU A 171 6.35 -10.88 -9.55
C GLU A 171 5.87 -9.95 -10.69
N ASP A 172 4.70 -10.23 -11.26
CA ASP A 172 4.07 -9.45 -12.33
C ASP A 172 2.71 -8.85 -11.90
N ARG A 173 2.66 -8.22 -10.71
CA ARG A 173 1.40 -7.71 -10.11
C ARG A 173 0.65 -6.69 -10.98
N LYS A 174 1.37 -5.93 -11.79
CA LYS A 174 0.78 -4.90 -12.66
C LYS A 174 0.16 -5.47 -13.93
N SER A 175 0.41 -6.75 -14.21
CA SER A 175 -0.14 -7.46 -15.34
C SER A 175 -1.65 -7.45 -15.32
N TRP A 176 -2.24 -7.48 -16.51
CA TRP A 176 -3.68 -7.64 -16.69
C TRP A 176 -4.09 -9.12 -16.73
N LYS A 177 -3.16 -10.05 -16.53
CA LYS A 177 -3.40 -11.50 -16.64
C LYS A 177 -4.39 -12.06 -15.64
N GLY A 178 -4.67 -11.37 -14.52
CA GLY A 178 -5.72 -11.75 -13.57
C GLY A 178 -7.10 -11.15 -13.88
N LEU A 179 -7.22 -10.38 -14.97
CA LEU A 179 -8.44 -9.65 -15.34
C LEU A 179 -8.90 -10.01 -16.76
N LYS A 180 -10.18 -10.34 -16.91
CA LYS A 180 -10.84 -10.28 -18.22
C LYS A 180 -11.25 -8.84 -18.52
N ARG A 181 -11.04 -8.44 -19.77
CA ARG A 181 -11.23 -7.07 -20.27
C ARG A 181 -12.32 -7.11 -21.33
N GLY A 182 -13.35 -6.27 -21.22
CA GLY A 182 -14.32 -6.13 -22.30
C GLY A 182 -15.64 -5.51 -21.88
N SER A 183 -16.68 -5.71 -22.71
CA SER A 183 -18.02 -5.16 -22.51
C SER A 183 -19.07 -6.25 -22.33
N THR A 184 -19.39 -7.02 -23.37
CA THR A 184 -20.64 -7.80 -23.40
C THR A 184 -20.48 -9.29 -23.09
N ASN A 185 -19.37 -9.93 -23.46
CA ASN A 185 -19.13 -11.37 -23.18
C ASN A 185 -18.00 -11.62 -22.17
N ALA A 186 -17.18 -10.59 -21.91
CA ALA A 186 -15.98 -10.72 -21.09
C ALA A 186 -16.29 -11.04 -19.62
N ILE A 187 -17.51 -10.77 -19.14
CA ILE A 187 -17.94 -11.18 -17.80
C ILE A 187 -18.18 -12.70 -17.71
N SER A 188 -18.79 -13.33 -18.72
CA SER A 188 -18.94 -14.81 -18.74
C SER A 188 -17.58 -15.47 -18.84
N ASP A 189 -16.66 -14.93 -19.65
CA ASP A 189 -15.28 -15.42 -19.72
C ASP A 189 -14.54 -15.23 -18.39
N ALA A 190 -14.88 -14.20 -17.60
CA ALA A 190 -14.30 -13.96 -16.29
C ALA A 190 -14.77 -15.02 -15.28
N VAL A 191 -16.07 -15.33 -15.29
CA VAL A 191 -16.66 -16.38 -14.46
C VAL A 191 -16.02 -17.74 -14.80
N LYS A 192 -16.02 -18.13 -16.08
CA LYS A 192 -15.41 -19.39 -16.56
C LYS A 192 -13.93 -19.50 -16.22
N GLY A 193 -13.20 -18.38 -16.30
CA GLY A 193 -11.78 -18.32 -16.00
C GLY A 193 -11.43 -18.14 -14.52
N LYS A 194 -12.43 -17.97 -13.62
CA LYS A 194 -12.23 -17.58 -12.21
C LYS A 194 -11.35 -16.33 -12.06
N MET A 195 -11.58 -15.34 -12.93
CA MET A 195 -10.80 -14.10 -13.03
C MET A 195 -11.59 -12.90 -12.53
N GLY A 196 -10.88 -11.82 -12.20
CA GLY A 196 -11.53 -10.52 -12.03
C GLY A 196 -11.97 -9.94 -13.38
N TYR A 197 -12.73 -8.85 -13.34
CA TYR A 197 -13.26 -8.20 -14.52
C TYR A 197 -12.95 -6.69 -14.53
N VAL A 198 -12.65 -6.15 -15.70
CA VAL A 198 -12.51 -4.71 -15.93
C VAL A 198 -13.28 -4.30 -17.18
N TRP A 199 -14.00 -3.18 -17.05
CA TRP A 199 -14.75 -2.57 -18.15
C TRP A 199 -14.55 -1.06 -18.15
N TRP A 200 -14.85 -0.46 -19.30
CA TRP A 200 -14.75 0.97 -19.54
C TRP A 200 -16.12 1.60 -19.65
N LEU A 201 -16.27 2.80 -19.10
CA LEU A 201 -17.51 3.55 -19.06
C LEU A 201 -17.69 4.36 -20.34
N TRP A 202 -17.77 3.66 -21.47
CA TRP A 202 -17.83 4.25 -22.82
C TRP A 202 -18.93 5.30 -22.97
N ASN A 203 -20.17 4.95 -22.61
CA ASN A 203 -21.31 5.86 -22.72
C ASN A 203 -21.08 7.12 -21.88
N TRP A 204 -20.66 6.95 -20.62
CA TRP A 204 -20.34 8.07 -19.74
C TRP A 204 -19.25 8.98 -20.31
N SER A 205 -18.13 8.41 -20.76
CA SER A 205 -17.03 9.20 -21.29
C SER A 205 -17.42 9.90 -22.58
N LYS A 206 -18.26 9.29 -23.42
CA LYS A 206 -18.79 9.93 -24.64
C LYS A 206 -19.74 11.07 -24.30
N ASP A 207 -20.70 10.83 -23.42
CA ASP A 207 -21.74 11.80 -23.05
C ASP A 207 -21.15 13.00 -22.28
N SER A 208 -20.02 12.80 -21.60
CA SER A 208 -19.32 13.82 -20.82
C SER A 208 -18.15 14.48 -21.57
N ASP A 209 -17.94 14.19 -22.85
CA ASP A 209 -16.82 14.70 -23.66
C ASP A 209 -15.42 14.46 -23.02
N ARG A 210 -15.22 13.23 -22.54
CA ARG A 210 -14.00 12.76 -21.85
C ARG A 210 -13.21 11.71 -22.64
N LEU A 211 -13.60 11.46 -23.89
CA LEU A 211 -12.85 10.57 -24.76
C LEU A 211 -11.51 11.22 -25.14
N THR A 212 -10.48 10.41 -25.36
CA THR A 212 -9.23 10.93 -25.92
C THR A 212 -9.41 11.35 -27.37
N ALA A 213 -8.38 12.00 -27.94
CA ALA A 213 -8.35 12.36 -29.36
C ALA A 213 -8.62 11.16 -30.28
N ASP A 214 -8.19 9.96 -29.88
CA ASP A 214 -8.41 8.70 -30.61
C ASP A 214 -9.76 8.04 -30.27
N GLY A 215 -10.64 8.73 -29.55
CA GLY A 215 -11.96 8.25 -29.17
C GLY A 215 -11.97 7.18 -28.08
N LEU A 216 -10.90 7.04 -27.29
CA LEU A 216 -10.78 6.02 -26.24
C LEU A 216 -11.25 6.54 -24.87
N SER A 217 -11.89 5.68 -24.08
CA SER A 217 -12.20 5.94 -22.67
C SER A 217 -11.09 5.41 -21.77
N TYR A 218 -10.70 6.19 -20.77
CA TYR A 218 -9.84 5.75 -19.66
C TYR A 218 -10.63 5.55 -18.35
N ASP A 219 -11.90 5.95 -18.33
CA ASP A 219 -12.77 5.78 -17.17
C ASP A 219 -13.15 4.30 -17.07
N ARG A 220 -12.51 3.59 -16.14
CA ARG A 220 -12.68 2.14 -15.96
C ARG A 220 -13.16 1.77 -14.56
N ARG A 221 -13.69 0.55 -14.45
CA ARG A 221 -14.19 -0.04 -13.21
C ARG A 221 -13.78 -1.50 -13.12
N TYR A 222 -13.78 -2.02 -11.90
CA TYR A 222 -13.11 -3.27 -11.54
C TYR A 222 -14.02 -4.14 -10.65
N LEU A 223 -14.07 -5.44 -10.93
CA LEU A 223 -14.65 -6.45 -10.04
C LEU A 223 -13.58 -7.49 -9.69
N CYS A 224 -13.45 -7.82 -8.39
CA CYS A 224 -12.62 -8.94 -7.96
C CYS A 224 -13.25 -10.28 -8.36
N ARG A 225 -12.44 -11.34 -8.40
CA ARG A 225 -12.90 -12.69 -8.76
C ARG A 225 -14.07 -13.16 -7.88
N ASP A 226 -14.05 -12.84 -6.58
CA ASP A 226 -15.06 -13.32 -5.64
C ASP A 226 -16.42 -12.65 -5.92
N CYS A 227 -16.43 -11.35 -6.24
CA CYS A 227 -17.65 -10.67 -6.66
C CYS A 227 -18.11 -11.09 -8.06
N VAL A 228 -17.19 -11.39 -8.97
CA VAL A 228 -17.55 -11.94 -10.29
C VAL A 228 -18.24 -13.29 -10.13
N SER A 229 -17.60 -14.23 -9.44
CA SER A 229 -18.15 -15.57 -9.21
C SER A 229 -19.44 -15.52 -8.39
N GLY A 230 -19.50 -14.72 -7.33
CA GLY A 230 -20.67 -14.68 -6.46
C GLY A 230 -21.91 -14.01 -7.09
N LEU A 231 -21.73 -13.01 -7.95
CA LEU A 231 -22.86 -12.28 -8.56
C LEU A 231 -23.29 -12.83 -9.93
N PHE A 232 -22.39 -13.51 -10.64
CA PHE A 232 -22.62 -13.99 -12.01
C PHE A 232 -22.38 -15.49 -12.15
N TRP A 233 -22.62 -16.24 -11.07
CA TRP A 233 -22.39 -17.69 -11.00
C TRP A 233 -23.12 -18.45 -12.13
N ASP A 234 -24.29 -17.97 -12.55
CA ASP A 234 -25.12 -18.54 -13.60
C ASP A 234 -24.57 -18.36 -15.03
N LEU A 235 -23.53 -17.54 -15.21
CA LEU A 235 -22.86 -17.35 -16.50
C LEU A 235 -21.69 -18.32 -16.74
N GLY A 236 -21.37 -19.16 -15.74
CA GLY A 236 -20.41 -20.25 -15.84
C GLY A 236 -21.04 -21.53 -16.41
N PRO A 237 -20.25 -22.57 -16.74
CA PRO A 237 -20.83 -23.91 -16.85
C PRO A 237 -21.54 -24.26 -15.53
N PRO A 238 -22.63 -25.04 -15.55
CA PRO A 238 -23.17 -25.58 -14.30
C PRO A 238 -22.02 -26.26 -13.55
N GLU A 239 -21.75 -25.82 -12.32
CA GLU A 239 -20.83 -26.54 -11.46
C GLU A 239 -21.49 -27.90 -11.19
N ASP A 240 -20.73 -28.98 -11.36
CA ASP A 240 -21.14 -30.28 -10.83
C ASP A 240 -21.14 -30.09 -9.30
N ASP A 241 -22.33 -29.93 -8.72
CA ASP A 241 -22.54 -29.87 -7.28
C ASP A 241 -22.09 -31.21 -6.67
N GLU A 242 -20.81 -31.36 -6.32
CA GLU A 242 -20.36 -32.37 -5.37
C GLU A 242 -20.31 -31.74 -3.97
N ASP A 243 -21.23 -32.24 -3.13
CA ASP A 243 -21.51 -31.87 -1.73
C ASP A 243 -20.29 -31.72 -0.80
#